data_AF-A0A7J3BD57-F1
#
_entry.id   AF-A0A7J3BD57-F1
#
_cell.length_a   1.000
_cell.length_b   1.000
_cell.length_c   1.000
_cell.angle_alpha   90.00
_cell.angle_beta   90.00
_cell.angle_gamma   90.00
#
_symmetry.space_group_name_H-M   'P 1'
#
loop_
_entity.id
_entity.type
_entity.pdbx_description
1 polymer ?
#
loop_
_entity_poly.entity_id
_entity_poly.type
_entity_poly.pdbx_seq_one_letter_code
_entity_poly.pdbx_strand_id
1 'polypeptide(L)'
;MREAVTPKPPPPAPPPPKGLWAEFKEFIGKTGVLGLAIGFIMGTYIGKVVSALVGDIIMPIPGALIPGGDWRKAIVSIPVGNGINFAVGDFIGVVIDFLIVAGVIFLIAKYARRMGIK
;
A
#
# COMPACT_ATOMS: atom_id res chain seq x y z
N MET A 1 68.38 -17.20 18.88
CA MET A 1 67.06 -17.15 18.20
C MET A 1 66.20 -18.31 18.67
N ARG A 2 65.60 -18.20 19.86
CA ARG A 2 64.51 -19.05 20.35
C ARG A 2 63.66 -18.18 21.26
N GLU A 3 63.10 -17.11 20.70
CA GLU A 3 61.91 -16.54 21.29
C GLU A 3 60.83 -17.60 21.14
N ALA A 4 60.31 -18.02 22.28
CA ALA A 4 59.18 -18.90 22.35
C ALA A 4 58.11 -18.35 21.40
N VAL A 5 57.72 -19.17 20.43
CA VAL A 5 56.46 -19.03 19.73
C VAL A 5 55.39 -19.24 20.79
N THR A 6 55.07 -18.18 21.53
CA THR A 6 53.91 -18.15 22.41
C THR A 6 52.73 -18.53 21.52
N PRO A 7 52.00 -19.62 21.83
CA PRO A 7 50.80 -19.97 21.09
C PRO A 7 49.92 -18.72 21.04
N LYS A 8 49.58 -18.26 19.84
CA LYS A 8 48.61 -17.18 19.63
C LYS A 8 47.42 -17.45 20.57
N PRO A 9 46.97 -16.46 21.38
CA PRO A 9 45.83 -16.66 22.26
C PRO A 9 44.69 -17.33 21.49
N PRO A 10 44.05 -18.38 22.06
CA PRO A 10 42.93 -19.03 21.40
C PRO A 10 41.91 -17.96 20.96
N PRO A 11 41.38 -18.04 19.73
CA PRO A 11 40.34 -17.11 19.29
C PRO A 11 39.25 -17.02 20.36
N PRO A 12 38.75 -15.82 20.69
CA PRO A 12 37.63 -15.66 21.61
C PRO A 12 36.51 -16.61 21.21
N ALA A 13 35.94 -17.33 22.17
CA ALA A 13 34.84 -18.25 21.91
C ALA A 13 33.72 -17.53 21.12
N PRO A 14 33.10 -18.17 20.10
CA PRO A 14 32.00 -17.57 19.37
C PRO A 14 30.95 -17.05 20.35
N PRO A 15 30.45 -15.82 20.19
CA PRO A 15 29.39 -15.31 21.05
C PRO A 15 28.22 -16.30 21.04
N PRO A 16 27.58 -16.55 22.19
CA PRO A 16 26.49 -17.51 22.28
C PRO A 16 25.39 -17.15 21.27
N PRO A 17 24.75 -18.15 20.63
CA PRO A 17 23.70 -17.89 19.64
C PRO A 17 22.61 -17.02 20.27
N LYS A 18 22.35 -15.87 19.66
CA LYS A 18 21.25 -15.00 20.08
C LYS A 18 19.96 -15.79 19.86
N GLY A 19 19.09 -15.85 20.86
CA GLY A 19 17.78 -16.45 20.68
C GLY A 19 16.96 -15.69 19.62
N LEU A 20 16.04 -16.38 18.96
CA LEU A 20 15.19 -15.82 17.89
C LEU A 20 14.54 -14.46 18.26
N TRP A 21 14.16 -14.28 19.53
CA TRP A 21 13.60 -13.02 20.02
C TRP A 21 14.60 -11.85 20.02
N ALA A 22 15.87 -12.11 20.35
CA ALA A 22 16.92 -11.11 20.30
C ALA A 22 17.23 -10.73 18.85
N GLU A 23 17.29 -11.71 17.94
CA GLU A 23 17.47 -11.50 16.50
C GLU A 23 16.30 -10.72 15.88
N PHE A 24 15.06 -11.04 16.28
CA PHE A 24 13.87 -10.31 15.83
C PHE A 24 13.89 -8.84 16.29
N LYS A 25 14.20 -8.57 17.57
CA LYS A 25 14.34 -7.19 18.07
C LYS A 25 15.44 -6.42 17.33
N GLU A 26 16.56 -7.07 17.04
CA GLU A 26 17.66 -6.49 16.29
C GLU A 26 17.29 -6.24 14.82
N PHE A 27 16.44 -7.09 14.24
CA PHE A 27 15.89 -6.92 12.90
C PHE A 27 14.93 -5.73 12.80
N ILE A 28 13.92 -5.63 13.68
CA ILE A 28 12.95 -4.52 13.67
C ILE A 28 13.59 -3.19 14.10
N GLY A 29 14.65 -3.24 14.92
CA GLY A 29 15.43 -2.08 15.33
C GLY A 29 16.23 -1.45 14.19
N LYS A 30 16.35 -2.11 13.03
CA LYS A 30 16.98 -1.52 11.85
C LYS A 30 16.10 -0.39 11.31
N THR A 31 16.69 0.79 11.17
CA THR A 31 16.04 2.01 10.66
C THR A 31 15.34 1.79 9.31
N GLY A 32 15.90 0.95 8.44
CA GLY A 32 15.28 0.60 7.16
C GLY A 32 13.96 -0.16 7.27
N VAL A 33 13.85 -1.10 8.23
CA VAL A 33 12.63 -1.90 8.44
C VAL A 33 11.54 -1.05 9.08
N LEU A 34 11.90 -0.26 10.09
CA LEU A 34 10.97 0.61 10.79
C LEU A 34 10.43 1.71 9.87
N GLY A 35 11.29 2.32 9.06
CA GLY A 35 10.88 3.33 8.07
C GLY A 35 9.93 2.78 7.01
N LEU A 36 10.21 1.58 6.49
CA LEU A 36 9.32 0.88 5.56
C LEU A 36 7.95 0.61 6.19
N ALA A 37 7.93 0.10 7.42
CA ALA A 37 6.68 -0.21 8.13
C ALA A 37 5.81 1.05 8.34
N ILE A 38 6.41 2.15 8.79
CA ILE A 38 5.70 3.42 9.00
C ILE A 38 5.18 3.96 7.66
N GLY A 39 6.02 3.98 6.62
CA GLY A 39 5.64 4.46 5.30
C GLY A 39 4.49 3.66 4.69
N PHE A 40 4.51 2.33 4.82
CA PHE A 40 3.45 1.46 4.34
C PHE A 40 2.13 1.71 5.08
N ILE A 41 2.15 1.74 6.41
CA ILE A 41 0.95 1.98 7.23
C ILE A 41 0.37 3.35 6.88
N MET A 42 1.17 4.41 6.89
CA MET A 42 0.70 5.75 6.53
C MET A 42 0.14 5.80 5.11
N GLY A 43 0.80 5.16 4.14
CA GLY A 43 0.30 5.06 2.77
C GLY A 43 -1.07 4.39 2.67
N THR A 44 -1.30 3.30 3.40
CA THR A 44 -2.61 2.62 3.40
C THR A 44 -3.73 3.48 3.97
N TYR A 45 -3.47 4.25 5.04
CA TYR A 45 -4.47 5.13 5.63
C TYR A 45 -4.75 6.36 4.75
N ILE A 46 -3.73 6.95 4.14
CA ILE A 46 -3.91 8.05 3.17
C ILE A 46 -4.78 7.57 2.01
N GLY A 47 -4.53 6.37 1.48
CA GLY A 47 -5.36 5.75 0.44
C GLY A 47 -6.83 5.65 0.86
N LYS A 48 -7.11 5.16 2.08
CA LYS A 48 -8.48 5.08 2.62
C LYS A 48 -9.17 6.44 2.72
N VAL A 49 -8.46 7.47 3.20
CA VAL A 49 -9.02 8.83 3.30
C VAL A 49 -9.39 9.36 1.92
N VAL A 50 -8.52 9.16 0.92
CA VAL A 50 -8.82 9.57 -0.46
C VAL A 50 -10.00 8.77 -1.01
N SER A 51 -10.03 7.45 -0.84
CA SER A 51 -11.15 6.61 -1.28
C SER A 51 -12.47 7.05 -0.66
N ALA A 52 -12.50 7.37 0.63
CA ALA A 52 -13.69 7.88 1.32
C ALA A 52 -14.12 9.25 0.78
N LEU A 53 -13.18 10.18 0.58
CA LEU A 53 -13.47 11.48 -0.03
C LEU A 53 -14.10 11.30 -1.42
N VAL A 54 -13.57 10.38 -2.23
CA VAL A 54 -14.12 10.12 -3.57
C VAL A 54 -15.49 9.44 -3.49
N GLY A 55 -15.61 8.36 -2.74
CA GLY A 55 -16.83 7.55 -2.64
C GLY A 55 -17.99 8.28 -1.96
N ASP A 56 -17.70 9.06 -0.92
CA ASP A 56 -18.75 9.64 -0.08
C ASP A 56 -19.10 11.08 -0.49
N ILE A 57 -18.16 11.81 -1.11
CA ILE A 57 -18.35 13.25 -1.43
C ILE A 57 -18.38 13.51 -2.94
N ILE A 58 -17.52 12.87 -3.73
CA ILE A 58 -17.45 13.13 -5.18
C ILE A 58 -18.47 12.30 -5.95
N MET A 59 -18.59 11.01 -5.66
CA MET A 59 -19.50 10.06 -6.33
C MET A 59 -21.01 10.39 -6.25
N PRO A 60 -21.54 11.04 -5.20
CA PRO A 60 -22.92 11.52 -5.19
C PRO A 60 -23.23 12.51 -6.32
N ILE A 61 -22.22 13.25 -6.83
CA ILE A 61 -22.42 14.28 -7.85
C ILE A 61 -22.82 13.65 -9.20
N PRO A 62 -22.09 12.64 -9.75
CA PRO A 62 -22.60 11.86 -10.88
C PRO A 62 -23.87 11.06 -10.57
N GLY A 63 -23.99 10.53 -9.35
CA GLY A 63 -25.17 9.76 -8.92
C GLY A 63 -26.47 10.57 -8.90
N ALA A 64 -26.38 11.89 -8.68
CA ALA A 64 -27.52 12.80 -8.79
C ALA A 64 -27.93 13.08 -10.26
N LEU A 65 -26.99 12.97 -11.21
CA LEU A 65 -27.25 13.18 -12.64
C LEU A 65 -27.83 11.93 -13.34
N ILE A 66 -27.60 10.73 -12.79
CA ILE A 66 -28.17 9.46 -13.26
C ILE A 66 -29.01 8.86 -12.11
N PRO A 67 -30.33 9.12 -12.06
CA PRO A 67 -31.19 8.59 -11.01
C PRO A 67 -31.08 7.07 -10.93
N GLY A 68 -30.74 6.54 -9.75
CA GLY A 68 -30.71 5.10 -9.47
C GLY A 68 -29.32 4.45 -9.43
N GLY A 69 -28.27 5.08 -9.95
CA GLY A 69 -26.91 4.50 -9.93
C GLY A 69 -26.78 3.14 -10.67
N ASP A 70 -27.79 2.76 -11.45
CA ASP A 70 -27.92 1.43 -12.06
C ASP A 70 -26.91 1.16 -13.17
N TRP A 71 -26.17 2.20 -13.62
CA TRP A 71 -25.07 2.05 -14.57
C TRP A 71 -23.96 1.13 -14.04
N ARG A 72 -23.72 1.10 -12.71
CA ARG A 72 -22.78 0.15 -12.09
C ARG A 72 -23.32 -1.29 -12.02
N LYS A 73 -24.63 -1.46 -12.08
CA LYS A 73 -25.29 -2.77 -12.07
C LYS A 73 -25.53 -3.32 -13.48
N ALA A 74 -25.03 -2.63 -14.52
CA ALA A 74 -25.19 -3.09 -15.89
C ALA A 74 -24.49 -4.44 -16.07
N ILE A 75 -25.30 -5.47 -16.29
CA ILE A 75 -24.83 -6.83 -16.59
C ILE A 75 -25.13 -7.10 -18.06
N VAL A 76 -24.12 -7.53 -18.80
CA VAL A 76 -24.27 -8.07 -20.15
C VAL A 76 -24.29 -9.59 -20.00
N SER A 77 -25.49 -10.17 -20.13
CA SER A 77 -25.66 -11.62 -20.16
C SER A 77 -25.48 -12.11 -21.59
N ILE A 78 -24.44 -12.90 -21.83
CA ILE A 78 -24.24 -13.58 -23.11
C ILE A 78 -24.90 -14.97 -22.98
N PRO A 79 -25.90 -15.31 -23.80
CA PRO A 79 -26.59 -16.60 -23.73
C PRO A 79 -25.75 -17.70 -24.39
N VAL A 80 -24.56 -17.97 -23.83
CA VAL A 80 -23.70 -19.10 -24.21
C VAL A 80 -23.52 -19.97 -22.95
N GLY A 81 -24.02 -21.21 -23.00
CA GLY A 81 -23.99 -22.15 -21.87
C GLY A 81 -24.89 -21.73 -20.69
N ASN A 82 -24.45 -21.95 -19.45
CA ASN A 82 -25.19 -21.65 -18.20
C ASN A 82 -25.44 -20.14 -17.93
N GLY A 83 -25.31 -19.28 -18.95
CA GLY A 83 -25.45 -17.83 -18.83
C GLY A 83 -24.24 -17.22 -18.13
N ILE A 84 -23.29 -16.70 -18.91
CA ILE A 84 -22.19 -15.92 -18.36
C ILE A 84 -22.66 -14.47 -18.22
N ASN A 85 -22.75 -14.01 -16.96
CA ASN A 85 -23.11 -12.65 -16.62
C ASN A 85 -21.82 -11.81 -16.50
N PHE A 86 -21.56 -10.93 -17.47
CA PHE A 86 -20.47 -9.96 -17.37
C PHE A 86 -20.96 -8.70 -16.67
N ALA A 87 -20.47 -8.44 -15.46
CA ALA A 87 -20.72 -7.21 -14.71
C ALA A 87 -19.92 -6.03 -15.28
N VAL A 88 -20.23 -5.63 -16.52
CA VAL A 88 -19.53 -4.56 -17.25
C VAL A 88 -19.68 -3.22 -16.52
N GLY A 89 -20.84 -2.98 -15.91
CA GLY A 89 -21.10 -1.77 -15.12
C GLY A 89 -20.17 -1.63 -13.92
N ASP A 90 -19.90 -2.72 -13.21
CA ASP A 90 -19.04 -2.71 -12.03
C ASP A 90 -17.59 -2.44 -12.42
N PHE A 91 -17.12 -3.10 -13.48
CA PHE A 91 -15.78 -2.87 -14.02
C PHE A 91 -15.56 -1.40 -14.44
N ILE A 92 -16.50 -0.82 -15.19
CA ILE A 92 -16.43 0.60 -15.58
C ILE A 92 -16.49 1.50 -14.34
N GLY A 93 -17.28 1.12 -13.33
CA GLY A 93 -17.34 1.81 -12.04
C GLY A 93 -15.98 1.87 -11.35
N VAL A 94 -15.28 0.74 -11.25
CA VAL A 94 -13.94 0.66 -10.66
C VAL A 94 -12.92 1.48 -11.46
N VAL A 95 -13.01 1.48 -12.79
CA VAL A 95 -12.11 2.30 -13.64
C VAL A 95 -12.33 3.79 -13.40
N ILE A 96 -13.59 4.24 -13.30
CA ILE A 96 -13.92 5.63 -12.99
C ILE A 96 -13.43 5.99 -11.59
N ASP A 97 -13.63 5.12 -10.60
CA ASP A 97 -13.13 5.33 -9.23
C ASP A 97 -11.61 5.51 -9.22
N PHE A 98 -10.88 4.66 -9.95
CA PHE A 98 -9.44 4.77 -10.09
C PHE A 98 -9.02 6.11 -10.69
N LEU A 99 -9.68 6.57 -11.77
CA LEU A 99 -9.37 7.85 -12.41
C LEU A 99 -9.63 9.04 -11.48
N ILE A 100 -10.72 9.01 -10.71
CA ILE A 100 -11.04 10.08 -9.75
C ILE A 100 -10.02 10.08 -8.60
N VAL A 101 -9.74 8.91 -8.00
CA VAL A 101 -8.75 8.78 -6.92
C VAL A 101 -7.37 9.23 -7.40
N ALA A 102 -6.93 8.82 -8.59
CA ALA A 102 -5.68 9.26 -9.19
C ALA A 102 -5.64 10.78 -9.40
N GLY A 103 -6.74 11.37 -9.87
CA GLY A 103 -6.90 12.82 -10.03
C GLY A 103 -6.79 13.59 -8.71
N VAL A 104 -7.43 13.07 -7.65
CA VAL A 104 -7.38 13.68 -6.31
C VAL A 104 -5.97 13.59 -5.72
N ILE A 105 -5.32 12.42 -5.79
CA ILE A 105 -3.92 12.26 -5.33
C ILE A 105 -3.01 13.21 -6.09
N PHE A 106 -3.18 13.33 -7.41
CA PHE A 106 -2.41 14.26 -8.22
C PHE A 106 -2.62 15.72 -7.79
N LEU A 107 -3.86 16.14 -7.51
CA LEU A 107 -4.16 17.48 -7.01
C LEU A 107 -3.50 17.74 -5.65
N ILE A 108 -3.58 16.79 -4.73
CA ILE A 108 -2.94 16.90 -3.40
C ILE A 108 -1.41 16.99 -3.57
N ALA A 109 -0.80 16.12 -4.38
CA ALA A 109 0.64 16.15 -4.63
C ALA A 109 1.09 17.45 -5.31
N LYS A 110 0.29 17.96 -6.25
CA LYS A 110 0.52 19.26 -6.90
C LYS A 110 0.42 20.41 -5.90
N TYR A 111 -0.56 20.38 -5.01
CA TYR A 111 -0.74 21.41 -3.98
C TYR A 111 0.39 21.36 -2.95
N ALA A 112 0.80 20.18 -2.50
CA ALA A 112 1.95 19.99 -1.62
C ALA A 112 3.24 20.56 -2.24
N ARG A 113 3.49 20.28 -3.53
CA ARG A 113 4.61 20.87 -4.28
C ARG A 113 4.52 22.39 -4.37
N ARG A 114 3.31 22.94 -4.51
CA ARG A 114 3.07 24.39 -4.55
C ARG A 114 3.33 25.07 -3.21
N MET A 115 3.11 24.39 -2.09
CA MET A 115 3.33 24.92 -0.75
C MET A 115 4.80 24.83 -0.28
N GLY A 116 5.73 24.40 -1.14
CA GLY A 116 7.17 24.44 -0.84
C GLY A 116 7.62 23.41 0.21
N ILE A 117 6.80 22.39 0.48
CA ILE A 117 7.23 21.22 1.25
C ILE A 117 8.18 20.45 0.33
N LYS A 118 9.49 20.60 0.59
CA LYS A 118 10.55 19.85 -0.09
C LYS A 118 10.43 18.36 0.19
#